data_AF-I0X5L2-F1
#
_entry.id   AF-I0X5L2-F1
#
_cell.length_a   1.000
_cell.length_b   1.000
_cell.length_c   1.000
_cell.angle_alpha   90.00
_cell.angle_beta   90.00
_cell.angle_gamma   90.00
#
_symmetry.space_group_name_H-M   'P 1'
#
loop_
_entity.id
_entity.type
_entity.pdbx_description
1 polymer ?
#
loop_
_entity_poly.entity_id
_entity_poly.type
_entity_poly.pdbx_seq_one_letter_code
_entity_poly.pdbx_strand_id
1 'polypeptide(L)'
;MFIERKNDLSQKEVAAYAGTTQSAISRIETMNTNPSYKVLYKLSEAVGGNLYLTPMGDMSITVPFGMQDKIKTIADSKGISVRTLLLQLIKKEISENYTAELDVQSLSDLDFSKYSDFETLPKCYESLYELCA
;
A
#
# COMPACT_ATOMS: atom_id res chain seq x y z
N MET A 1 -2.33 13.75 13.20
CA MET A 1 -1.59 12.50 12.88
C MET A 1 -2.01 11.95 11.51
N PHE A 2 -1.42 10.87 10.96
CA PHE A 2 -1.69 10.38 9.57
C PHE A 2 -3.17 10.08 9.28
N ILE A 3 -3.92 9.64 10.29
CA ILE A 3 -5.35 9.31 10.18
C ILE A 3 -6.23 10.58 10.26
N GLU A 4 -5.92 11.47 11.20
CA GLU A 4 -6.72 12.68 11.48
C GLU A 4 -6.62 13.73 10.35
N ARG A 5 -5.46 13.83 9.67
CA ARG A 5 -5.21 14.95 8.72
C ARG A 5 -5.92 14.83 7.38
N LYS A 6 -6.38 13.64 6.99
CA LYS A 6 -6.96 13.42 5.64
C LYS A 6 -8.49 13.40 5.63
N ASN A 7 -9.12 13.09 6.77
CA ASN A 7 -10.57 12.92 6.85
C ASN A 7 -11.25 13.74 7.97
N ASP A 8 -10.50 14.61 8.68
CA ASP A 8 -11.00 15.38 9.84
C ASP A 8 -11.68 14.52 10.94
N LEU A 9 -11.34 13.23 11.01
CA LEU A 9 -11.91 12.30 11.98
C LEU A 9 -11.12 12.34 13.30
N SER A 10 -11.82 12.43 14.42
CA SER A 10 -11.24 12.24 15.74
C SER A 10 -10.91 10.76 16.01
N GLN A 11 -9.97 10.51 16.92
CA GLN A 11 -9.64 9.14 17.37
C GLN A 11 -10.86 8.36 17.87
N LYS A 12 -11.83 9.05 18.47
CA LYS A 12 -13.07 8.45 18.97
C LYS A 12 -13.95 7.97 17.81
N GLU A 13 -14.04 8.75 16.74
CA GLU A 13 -14.81 8.40 15.54
C GLU A 13 -14.14 7.25 14.79
N VAL A 14 -12.82 7.31 14.61
CA VAL A 14 -12.04 6.21 14.01
C VAL A 14 -12.22 4.92 14.81
N ALA A 15 -12.20 5.00 16.15
CA ALA A 15 -12.43 3.85 17.01
C ALA A 15 -13.83 3.25 16.80
N ALA A 16 -14.86 4.09 16.71
CA ALA A 16 -16.23 3.66 16.47
C ALA A 16 -16.36 2.95 15.11
N TYR A 17 -15.79 3.52 14.05
CA TYR A 17 -15.82 2.92 12.71
C TYR A 17 -15.00 1.63 12.61
N ALA A 18 -13.85 1.57 13.27
CA ALA A 18 -13.01 0.37 13.30
C ALA A 18 -13.53 -0.72 14.26
N GLY A 19 -14.58 -0.45 15.04
CA GLY A 19 -15.13 -1.36 16.04
C GLY A 19 -14.13 -1.66 17.17
N THR A 20 -13.43 -0.64 17.65
CA THR A 20 -12.42 -0.72 18.72
C THR A 20 -12.56 0.44 19.71
N THR A 21 -11.63 0.60 20.66
CA THR A 21 -11.63 1.70 21.64
C THR A 21 -10.67 2.82 21.25
N GLN A 22 -10.96 4.06 21.66
CA GLN A 22 -10.04 5.18 21.49
C GLN A 22 -8.67 4.90 22.12
N SER A 23 -8.64 4.23 23.28
CA SER A 23 -7.39 3.82 23.92
C SER A 23 -6.56 2.84 23.08
N ALA A 24 -7.20 1.95 22.32
CA ALA A 24 -6.52 1.09 21.36
C ALA A 24 -5.96 1.89 20.18
N ILE A 25 -6.72 2.85 19.64
CA ILE A 25 -6.24 3.76 18.58
C ILE A 25 -5.01 4.54 19.05
N SER A 26 -5.05 5.14 20.24
CA SER A 26 -3.94 5.89 20.81
C SER A 26 -2.67 5.05 20.97
N ARG A 27 -2.80 3.78 21.39
CA ARG A 27 -1.65 2.84 21.48
C ARG A 27 -1.07 2.50 20.11
N ILE A 28 -1.93 2.30 19.11
CA ILE A 28 -1.52 2.02 17.73
C ILE A 28 -0.80 3.23 17.13
N GLU A 29 -1.32 4.42 17.35
CA GLU A 29 -0.72 5.67 16.89
C GLU A 29 0.64 5.93 17.52
N THR A 30 0.79 5.65 18.80
CA THR A 30 2.07 5.79 19.52
C THR A 30 3.06 4.65 19.23
N MET A 31 2.74 3.74 18.31
CA MET A 31 3.54 2.54 17.97
C MET A 31 3.85 1.62 19.17
N ASN A 32 3.08 1.75 20.26
CA ASN A 32 3.26 0.97 21.48
C ASN A 32 2.54 -0.40 21.43
N THR A 33 2.06 -0.80 20.26
CA THR A 33 1.33 -2.05 20.04
C THR A 33 1.59 -2.52 18.62
N ASN A 34 1.71 -3.84 18.42
CA ASN A 34 1.79 -4.46 17.11
C ASN A 34 0.38 -4.94 16.69
N PRO A 35 -0.39 -4.15 15.92
CA PRO A 35 -1.74 -4.53 15.51
C PRO A 35 -1.72 -5.73 14.55
N SER A 36 -2.72 -6.61 14.66
CA SER A 36 -2.92 -7.67 13.67
C SER A 36 -3.32 -7.10 12.30
N TYR A 37 -3.12 -7.87 11.23
CA TYR A 37 -3.57 -7.50 9.88
C TYR A 37 -5.07 -7.17 9.84
N LYS A 38 -5.90 -7.92 10.57
CA LYS A 38 -7.34 -7.65 10.67
C LYS A 38 -7.63 -6.27 11.28
N VAL A 39 -6.83 -5.84 12.25
CA VAL A 39 -6.94 -4.50 12.85
C VAL A 39 -6.50 -3.43 11.85
N LEU A 40 -5.36 -3.62 11.17
CA LEU A 40 -4.88 -2.69 10.14
C LEU A 40 -5.90 -2.52 8.99
N TYR A 41 -6.53 -3.61 8.56
CA TYR A 41 -7.56 -3.60 7.52
C TYR A 41 -8.77 -2.76 7.96
N LYS A 42 -9.33 -3.05 9.15
CA LYS A 42 -10.45 -2.27 9.72
C LYS A 42 -10.12 -0.80 9.90
N LEU A 43 -8.88 -0.48 10.28
CA LEU A 43 -8.42 0.90 10.39
C LEU A 43 -8.37 1.58 9.02
N SER A 44 -7.88 0.88 7.99
CA SER A 44 -7.87 1.42 6.63
C SER A 44 -9.30 1.70 6.12
N GLU A 45 -10.25 0.79 6.37
CA GLU A 45 -11.66 0.99 6.02
C GLU A 45 -12.29 2.14 6.79
N ALA A 46 -12.02 2.23 8.10
CA ALA A 46 -12.54 3.30 8.96
C ALA A 46 -12.12 4.70 8.51
N VAL A 47 -11.00 4.82 7.80
CA VAL A 47 -10.50 6.09 7.25
C VAL A 47 -10.78 6.24 5.76
N GLY A 48 -11.65 5.40 5.18
CA GLY A 48 -11.97 5.41 3.74
C GLY A 48 -10.77 5.15 2.85
N GLY A 49 -9.75 4.47 3.38
CA GLY A 49 -8.54 4.07 2.67
C GLY A 49 -8.55 2.58 2.30
N ASN A 50 -7.53 2.19 1.55
CA ASN A 50 -7.26 0.79 1.22
C ASN A 50 -5.96 0.36 1.91
N LEU A 51 -5.94 -0.84 2.47
CA LEU A 51 -4.71 -1.48 2.94
C LEU A 51 -4.04 -2.20 1.77
N TYR A 52 -2.83 -1.77 1.42
CA TYR A 52 -1.99 -2.44 0.41
C TYR A 52 -0.87 -3.20 1.11
N LEU A 53 -0.74 -4.50 0.81
CA LEU A 53 0.34 -5.36 1.27
C LEU A 53 1.13 -5.84 0.05
N THR A 54 2.45 -5.78 0.13
CA THR A 54 3.33 -6.26 -0.94
C THR A 54 4.59 -6.89 -0.33
N PRO A 55 5.02 -8.09 -0.78
CA PRO A 55 6.31 -8.65 -0.40
C PRO A 55 7.47 -8.01 -1.17
N MET A 56 7.19 -7.11 -2.12
CA MET A 56 8.17 -6.58 -3.06
C MET A 56 8.95 -5.39 -2.49
N GLY A 57 9.67 -5.60 -1.37
CA GLY A 57 10.40 -4.60 -0.58
C GLY A 57 11.02 -3.46 -1.40
N ASP A 58 12.23 -3.67 -1.93
CA ASP A 58 12.97 -2.63 -2.68
C ASP A 58 12.33 -2.24 -4.02
N MET A 59 11.40 -3.05 -4.52
CA MET A 59 10.66 -2.78 -5.76
C MET A 59 9.37 -1.98 -5.53
N SER A 60 9.08 -1.62 -4.28
CA SER A 60 7.90 -0.85 -3.90
C SER A 60 8.30 0.40 -3.12
N ILE A 61 7.88 1.56 -3.60
CA ILE A 61 8.08 2.81 -2.89
C ILE A 61 6.77 3.59 -2.81
N THR A 62 6.49 4.13 -1.63
CA THR A 62 5.42 5.12 -1.48
C THR A 62 5.99 6.49 -1.77
N VAL A 63 5.35 7.23 -2.69
CA VAL A 63 5.72 8.61 -2.99
C VAL A 63 5.64 9.45 -1.70
N PRO A 64 6.74 10.09 -1.25
CA PRO A 64 6.75 10.89 -0.04
C PRO A 64 5.72 12.03 -0.10
N PHE A 65 5.07 12.34 1.03
CA PHE A 65 3.96 13.30 1.09
C PHE A 65 4.27 14.66 0.42
N GLY A 66 5.44 15.24 0.69
CA GLY A 66 5.85 16.52 0.11
C GLY A 66 6.07 16.51 -1.41
N MET A 67 6.03 15.34 -2.06
CA MET A 67 6.15 15.18 -3.51
C MET A 67 4.81 14.84 -4.19
N GLN A 68 3.79 14.41 -3.43
CA GLN A 68 2.54 13.90 -4.00
C GLN A 68 1.81 14.96 -4.82
N ASP A 69 1.65 16.18 -4.30
CA ASP A 69 0.95 17.28 -5.00
C ASP A 69 1.70 17.71 -6.26
N LYS A 70 3.04 17.73 -6.21
CA LYS A 70 3.89 18.10 -7.34
C LYS A 70 3.78 17.06 -8.46
N ILE A 71 3.87 15.78 -8.12
CA ILE A 71 3.73 14.68 -9.08
C ILE A 71 2.33 14.68 -9.69
N LYS A 72 1.29 14.91 -8.87
CA LYS A 72 -0.08 15.01 -9.35
C LYS A 72 -0.22 16.17 -10.35
N THR A 73 0.30 17.35 -10.03
CA THR A 73 0.28 18.51 -10.92
C THR A 73 0.96 18.23 -12.27
N ILE A 74 2.12 17.55 -12.24
CA ILE A 74 2.83 17.15 -13.47
C ILE A 74 2.00 16.15 -14.28
N ALA A 75 1.38 15.15 -13.63
CA ALA A 75 0.53 14.17 -14.30
C ALA A 75 -0.69 14.84 -14.96
N ASP A 76 -1.37 15.73 -14.21
CA ASP A 76 -2.54 16.48 -14.65
C ASP A 76 -2.19 17.38 -15.86
N SER A 77 -1.07 18.10 -15.81
CA SER A 77 -0.59 18.93 -16.95
C SER A 77 -0.31 18.13 -18.22
N LYS A 78 -0.02 16.83 -18.10
CA LYS A 78 0.20 15.90 -19.22
C LYS A 78 -1.07 15.14 -19.61
N GLY A 79 -2.18 15.33 -18.89
CA GLY A 79 -3.43 14.60 -19.12
C GLY A 79 -3.32 13.09 -18.87
N ILE A 80 -2.39 12.65 -18.02
CA ILE A 80 -2.16 11.23 -17.71
C ILE A 80 -2.32 10.95 -16.22
N SER A 81 -2.53 9.69 -15.86
CA SER A 81 -2.54 9.29 -14.45
C SER A 81 -1.15 9.34 -13.83
N VAL A 82 -1.07 9.54 -12.51
CA VAL A 82 0.20 9.45 -11.75
C VAL A 82 0.89 8.11 -11.97
N ARG A 83 0.14 7.01 -12.02
CA ARG A 83 0.68 5.66 -12.30
C ARG A 83 1.39 5.63 -13.66
N THR A 84 0.74 6.18 -14.69
CA THR A 84 1.30 6.24 -16.05
C THR A 84 2.59 7.07 -16.06
N LEU A 85 2.59 8.22 -15.40
CA LEU A 85 3.77 9.07 -15.28
C LEU A 85 4.94 8.34 -14.62
N LEU A 86 4.72 7.67 -13.48
CA LEU A 86 5.77 6.93 -12.78
C LEU A 86 6.32 5.79 -13.64
N LEU A 87 5.45 5.03 -14.31
CA LEU A 87 5.86 3.98 -15.23
C LEU A 87 6.69 4.52 -16.41
N GLN A 88 6.32 5.68 -16.96
CA GLN A 88 7.09 6.33 -18.02
C GLN A 88 8.47 6.75 -17.56
N LEU A 89 8.60 7.28 -16.33
CA LEU A 89 9.89 7.66 -15.76
C LEU A 89 10.80 6.43 -15.58
N ILE A 90 10.25 5.34 -15.03
CA ILE A 90 10.99 4.08 -14.87
C ILE A 90 11.40 3.52 -16.23
N LYS A 91 10.48 3.46 -17.20
CA LYS A 91 10.79 2.99 -18.56
C LYS A 91 11.88 3.83 -19.22
N LYS A 92 11.78 5.16 -19.10
CA LYS A 92 12.78 6.09 -19.62
C LYS A 92 14.16 5.79 -19.05
N GLU A 93 14.27 5.70 -17.72
CA GLU A 93 15.54 5.42 -17.05
C GLU A 93 16.13 4.08 -17.50
N ILE A 94 15.31 3.03 -17.62
CA ILE A 94 15.77 1.73 -18.11
C ILE A 94 16.25 1.83 -19.56
N SER A 95 15.49 2.46 -20.45
CA SER A 95 15.87 2.60 -21.87
C SER A 95 17.12 3.44 -22.08
N GLU A 96 17.39 4.42 -21.22
CA GLU A 96 18.61 5.24 -21.29
C GLU A 96 19.85 4.48 -20.82
N ASN A 97 19.69 3.49 -19.94
CA ASN A 97 20.81 2.73 -19.37
C ASN A 97 20.94 1.29 -19.91
N TYR A 98 19.94 0.77 -20.60
CA TYR A 98 19.91 -0.60 -21.14
C TYR A 98 19.37 -0.60 -22.58
N THR A 99 20.14 -1.20 -23.50
CA THR A 99 19.84 -1.25 -24.95
C THR A 99 19.09 -2.51 -25.40
N ALA A 100 18.83 -3.47 -24.51
CA ALA A 100 18.07 -4.66 -24.86
C ALA A 100 16.56 -4.34 -24.92
N GLU A 101 15.88 -4.85 -25.95
CA GLU A 101 14.42 -4.75 -26.05
C GLU A 101 13.79 -5.37 -24.80
N LEU A 102 13.06 -4.55 -24.05
CA LEU A 102 12.25 -5.04 -22.94
C LEU A 102 11.06 -5.80 -23.54
N ASP A 103 11.06 -7.13 -23.42
CA ASP A 103 9.88 -7.96 -23.64
C ASP A 103 8.89 -7.72 -22.49
N VAL A 104 8.28 -6.53 -22.48
CA VAL A 104 7.20 -6.22 -21.55
C VAL A 104 5.93 -6.83 -22.14
N GLN A 105 5.75 -8.13 -21.93
CA GLN A 105 4.43 -8.72 -22.02
C GLN A 105 3.50 -7.90 -21.12
N SER A 106 2.38 -7.49 -21.69
CA SER A 106 1.71 -6.23 -21.43
C SER A 106 1.27 -6.00 -19.97
N LEU A 107 1.08 -4.73 -19.62
CA LEU A 107 0.43 -4.23 -18.39
C LEU A 107 -0.99 -4.82 -18.14
N SER A 108 -1.51 -5.66 -19.04
CA SER A 108 -2.73 -6.45 -18.92
C SER A 108 -2.63 -7.58 -17.89
N ASP A 109 -1.42 -8.02 -17.54
CA ASP A 109 -1.24 -9.25 -16.77
C ASP A 109 -1.22 -9.02 -15.25
N LEU A 110 -1.13 -7.75 -14.83
CA LEU A 110 -1.33 -7.33 -13.44
C LEU A 110 -2.83 -7.23 -13.14
N ASP A 111 -3.52 -8.37 -13.26
CA ASP A 111 -4.91 -8.52 -12.86
C ASP A 111 -4.99 -8.69 -11.34
N PHE A 112 -5.14 -7.57 -10.63
CA PHE A 112 -5.30 -7.59 -9.18
C PHE A 112 -6.63 -8.20 -8.71
N SER A 113 -7.58 -8.45 -9.62
CA SER A 113 -8.81 -9.17 -9.28
C SER A 113 -8.55 -10.64 -8.92
N LYS A 114 -7.37 -11.18 -9.25
CA LYS A 114 -6.94 -12.53 -8.83
C LYS A 114 -6.48 -12.61 -7.38
N TYR A 115 -6.28 -11.48 -6.70
CA TYR A 115 -5.85 -11.43 -5.30
C TYR A 115 -6.98 -11.05 -4.33
N SER A 116 -8.24 -11.01 -4.79
CA SER A 116 -9.40 -10.80 -3.91
C SER A 116 -9.73 -12.02 -3.05
N ASP A 117 -9.27 -13.21 -3.43
CA ASP A 117 -9.56 -14.45 -2.71
C ASP A 117 -8.43 -14.79 -1.73
N PHE A 118 -8.56 -14.29 -0.50
CA PHE A 118 -7.67 -14.63 0.61
C PHE A 118 -7.78 -16.11 1.07
N GLU A 119 -8.69 -16.89 0.49
CA GLU A 119 -8.99 -18.28 0.89
C GLU A 119 -8.08 -19.34 0.24
N THR A 120 -7.21 -18.98 -0.73
CA THR A 120 -6.30 -19.92 -1.38
C THR A 120 -4.83 -19.52 -1.28
N LEU A 121 -4.40 -19.02 -0.11
CA LEU A 121 -2.96 -18.96 0.17
C LEU A 121 -2.41 -20.40 0.28
N PRO A 122 -1.36 -20.78 -0.48
CA PRO A 122 -0.74 -22.08 -0.33
C PRO A 122 -0.28 -22.26 1.12
N LYS A 123 -0.52 -23.45 1.69
CA LYS A 123 -0.11 -23.87 3.03
C LYS A 123 1.43 -23.94 3.12
N CYS A 124 2.12 -22.82 3.03
CA CYS A 124 3.57 -22.71 3.22
C CYS A 124 3.93 -22.30 4.66
N TYR A 125 3.12 -22.76 5.65
CA TYR A 125 3.33 -22.45 7.06
C TYR A 125 3.59 -23.69 7.93
N GLU A 126 3.94 -24.84 7.33
CA GLU A 126 4.31 -26.04 8.10
C GLU A 126 5.82 -26.28 8.25
N SER A 127 6.71 -25.53 7.57
CA SER A 127 8.17 -25.79 7.67
C SER A 127 8.95 -24.89 8.64
N LEU A 128 8.29 -24.03 9.43
CA LEU A 128 8.98 -23.16 10.41
C LEU A 128 9.00 -23.71 11.84
N TYR A 129 8.35 -24.85 12.09
CA TYR A 129 8.36 -25.51 13.40
C TYR A 129 9.46 -26.56 13.58
N GLU A 130 10.21 -26.92 12.54
CA GLU A 130 11.31 -27.91 12.64
C GLU A 130 12.70 -27.31 12.86
N LEU A 131 12.82 -25.98 12.98
CA LEU A 131 14.11 -25.28 13.23
C LEU A 131 14.24 -24.68 14.63
N CYS A 132 13.30 -25.00 15.54
CA CYS A 132 13.33 -24.60 16.95
C CYS A 132 12.90 -25.75 17.89
N ALA A 133 13.32 -26.99 17.57
CA ALA A 133 13.25 -28.14 18.47
C ALA A 133 14.67 -28.58 18.88
#